data_AF-A0A6J5VB91-F1
#
_entry.id   AF-A0A6J5VB91-F1
#
_cell.length_a   1.000
_cell.length_b   1.000
_cell.length_c   1.000
_cell.angle_alpha   90.00
_cell.angle_beta   90.00
_cell.angle_gamma   90.00
#
_symmetry.space_group_name_H-M   'P 1'
#
loop_
_entity.id
_entity.type
_entity.pdbx_description
1 polymer ?
#
loop_
_entity_poly.entity_id
_entity_poly.type
_entity_poly.pdbx_seq_one_letter_code
_entity_poly.pdbx_strand_id
1 'polypeptide(L)'
;MMNFSSKVENVEERDSLSLLDLPDLTLECILEKLSPSGLCTMGGVCTSLSERCRDDRLWERHMMEKWGRLIGAAAYREWQLHVASRSRVRNISDQTKKKGLFESLVSKIWPFSWIRPKLATSDCKARTSLPVEPVMSLYLSLESGKFWFPAQVYNRENGNVGFMLSCYDAQVSYDSRTNTFQARYSPYGRRATEDNIPWDRLRAAPVDTPSHKLHVTDCLHHLKPGDHIEIQWRRNKEFPYGWWYGVIGHLELCDGHENHCRCHYSDTVTLEFSQYTPGSRWRQVTINRKDHREEGDEADGFYGGIRKLYNEEEIARWKRLWPTQVLE
;
A
#
# COMPACT_ATOMS: atom_id res chain seq x y z
N MET A 1 46.20 -26.99 70.11
CA MET A 1 46.48 -26.42 68.77
C MET A 1 46.10 -27.44 67.72
N MET A 2 44.95 -27.23 67.05
CA MET A 2 44.59 -27.95 65.83
C MET A 2 44.34 -26.89 64.76
N ASN A 3 45.29 -26.77 63.83
CA ASN A 3 45.15 -25.91 62.66
C ASN A 3 44.23 -26.62 61.66
N PHE A 4 43.00 -26.12 61.50
CA PHE A 4 42.19 -26.45 60.34
C PHE A 4 42.73 -25.64 59.16
N SER A 5 43.46 -26.32 58.28
CA SER A 5 43.83 -25.78 56.97
C SER A 5 42.58 -25.81 56.09
N SER A 6 41.99 -24.64 55.83
CA SER A 6 40.93 -24.49 54.83
C SER A 6 41.55 -24.63 53.45
N LYS A 7 41.35 -25.78 52.83
CA LYS A 7 41.69 -26.02 51.43
C LYS A 7 40.77 -25.13 50.59
N VAL A 8 41.31 -24.03 50.07
CA VAL A 8 40.63 -23.19 49.07
C VAL A 8 40.60 -24.03 47.79
N GLU A 9 39.44 -24.60 47.48
CA GLU A 9 39.17 -25.11 46.13
C GLU A 9 39.16 -23.90 45.18
N ASN A 10 40.20 -23.80 44.34
CA ASN A 10 40.15 -22.95 43.16
C ASN A 10 39.05 -23.49 42.26
N VAL A 11 37.89 -22.84 42.29
CA VAL A 11 36.89 -22.97 41.23
C VAL A 11 37.53 -22.33 40.00
N GLU A 12 37.96 -23.16 39.05
CA GLU A 12 38.26 -22.67 37.69
C GLU A 12 37.00 -21.96 37.19
N GLU A 13 37.08 -20.63 37.04
CA GLU A 13 36.09 -19.87 36.28
C GLU A 13 36.04 -20.53 34.89
N ARG A 14 34.96 -21.27 34.61
CA ARG A 14 34.67 -21.63 33.23
C ARG A 14 34.49 -20.31 32.50
N ASP A 15 35.44 -19.97 31.63
CA ASP A 15 35.25 -18.94 30.61
C ASP A 15 33.95 -19.27 29.88
N SER A 16 32.88 -18.60 30.28
CA SER A 16 31.58 -18.75 29.68
C SER A 16 31.65 -18.03 28.36
N LEU A 17 31.93 -18.78 27.28
CA LEU A 17 31.95 -18.26 25.93
C LEU A 17 30.66 -17.46 25.68
N SER A 18 30.80 -16.15 25.51
CA SER A 18 29.70 -15.25 25.22
C SER A 18 29.40 -15.28 23.73
N LEU A 19 28.13 -15.08 23.38
CA LEU A 19 27.71 -14.88 21.99
C LEU A 19 28.46 -13.69 21.34
N LEU A 20 28.82 -12.69 22.17
CA LEU A 20 29.56 -11.51 21.72
C LEU A 20 31.04 -11.77 21.45
N ASP A 21 31.57 -12.93 21.87
CA ASP A 21 32.95 -13.32 21.62
C ASP A 21 33.12 -13.94 20.21
N LEU A 22 32.02 -14.15 19.48
CA LEU A 22 32.05 -14.61 18.11
C LEU A 22 32.56 -13.52 17.15
N PRO A 23 33.22 -13.90 16.04
CA PRO A 23 33.56 -12.96 14.98
C PRO A 23 32.32 -12.25 14.42
N ASP A 24 32.46 -10.95 14.07
CA ASP A 24 31.34 -10.10 13.63
C ASP A 24 30.48 -10.74 12.52
N LEU A 25 31.10 -11.29 11.49
CA LEU A 25 30.40 -11.96 10.39
C LEU A 25 29.60 -13.18 10.85
N THR A 26 30.10 -13.93 11.84
CA THR A 26 29.39 -15.09 12.39
C THR A 26 28.16 -14.63 13.17
N LEU A 27 28.31 -13.57 13.97
CA LEU A 27 27.20 -12.99 14.71
C LEU A 27 26.13 -12.42 13.75
N GLU A 28 26.52 -11.70 12.71
CA GLU A 28 25.61 -11.18 11.68
C GLU A 28 24.84 -12.32 10.98
N CYS A 29 25.54 -13.38 10.56
CA CYS A 29 24.90 -14.56 9.96
C CYS A 29 23.89 -15.24 10.90
N ILE A 30 24.10 -15.21 12.22
CA ILE A 30 23.14 -15.71 13.20
C ILE A 30 21.93 -14.78 13.25
N LEU A 31 22.15 -13.46 13.34
CA LEU A 31 21.09 -12.47 13.41
C LEU A 31 20.21 -12.45 12.16
N GLU A 32 20.78 -12.58 10.96
CA GLU A 32 20.06 -12.62 9.68
C GLU A 32 19.04 -13.76 9.58
N LYS A 33 19.29 -14.86 10.30
CA LYS A 33 18.43 -16.04 10.36
C LYS A 33 17.27 -15.90 11.35
N LEU A 34 17.32 -14.89 12.23
CA LEU A 34 16.26 -14.69 13.22
C LEU A 34 14.99 -14.15 12.56
N SER A 35 13.85 -14.54 13.12
CA SER A 35 12.56 -13.90 12.83
C SER A 35 12.55 -12.45 13.37
N PRO A 36 11.61 -11.61 12.93
CA PRO A 36 11.43 -10.27 13.49
C PRO A 36 11.25 -10.25 15.02
N SER A 37 10.52 -11.25 15.57
CA SER A 37 10.38 -11.40 17.01
C SER A 37 11.67 -11.86 17.69
N GLY A 38 12.47 -12.71 17.04
CA GLY A 38 13.79 -13.12 17.48
C GLY A 38 14.77 -11.94 17.53
N LEU A 39 14.77 -11.09 16.50
CA LEU A 39 15.54 -9.84 16.47
C LEU A 39 15.15 -8.89 17.60
N CYS A 40 13.85 -8.70 17.85
CA CYS A 40 13.39 -7.88 18.97
C CYS A 40 13.82 -8.44 20.32
N THR A 41 13.74 -9.76 20.49
CA THR A 41 14.14 -10.44 21.73
C THR A 41 15.64 -10.30 21.96
N MET A 42 16.44 -10.57 20.92
CA MET A 42 17.91 -10.47 20.98
C MET A 42 18.38 -9.04 21.24
N GLY A 43 17.73 -8.05 20.61
CA GLY A 43 18.01 -6.63 20.84
C GLY A 43 17.64 -6.13 22.25
N GLY A 44 16.92 -6.93 23.05
CA GLY A 44 16.60 -6.64 24.45
C GLY A 44 17.63 -7.17 25.45
N VAL A 45 18.61 -7.97 25.02
CA VAL A 45 19.55 -8.66 25.92
C VAL A 45 20.63 -7.72 26.44
N CYS A 46 21.27 -6.93 25.57
CA CYS A 46 22.29 -5.96 25.95
C CYS A 46 22.39 -4.84 24.89
N THR A 47 23.08 -3.74 25.21
CA THR A 47 23.21 -2.57 24.32
C THR A 47 23.86 -2.93 22.97
N SER A 48 24.92 -3.74 22.96
CA SER A 48 25.62 -4.17 21.74
C SER A 48 24.69 -4.93 20.78
N LEU A 49 23.93 -5.90 21.29
CA LEU A 49 22.94 -6.63 20.50
C LEU A 49 21.76 -5.72 20.08
N SER A 50 21.38 -4.75 20.93
CA SER A 50 20.34 -3.78 20.61
C SER A 50 20.67 -2.95 19.37
N GLU A 51 21.91 -2.49 19.26
CA GLU A 51 22.37 -1.72 18.09
C GLU A 51 22.42 -2.60 16.83
N ARG A 52 22.98 -3.81 16.93
CA ARG A 52 23.07 -4.74 15.80
C ARG A 52 21.71 -5.22 15.30
N CYS A 53 20.78 -5.56 16.21
CA CYS A 53 19.45 -6.02 15.83
C CYS A 53 18.57 -4.91 15.21
N ARG A 54 19.00 -3.65 15.28
CA ARG A 54 18.34 -2.51 14.61
C ARG A 54 18.87 -2.22 13.21
N ASP A 55 19.91 -2.92 12.76
CA ASP A 55 20.47 -2.75 11.43
C ASP A 55 19.41 -3.08 10.36
N ASP A 56 19.15 -2.11 9.48
CA ASP A 56 18.13 -2.21 8.44
C ASP A 56 18.33 -3.41 7.51
N ARG A 57 19.57 -3.87 7.29
CA ARG A 57 19.85 -5.03 6.43
C ARG A 57 19.17 -6.30 6.94
N LEU A 58 19.05 -6.44 8.26
CA LEU A 58 18.34 -7.56 8.89
C LEU A 58 16.83 -7.50 8.63
N TRP A 59 16.28 -6.30 8.46
CA TRP A 59 14.84 -6.04 8.31
C TRP A 59 14.41 -5.93 6.85
N GLU A 60 15.27 -5.50 5.94
CA GLU A 60 15.00 -5.37 4.50
C GLU A 60 14.47 -6.67 3.91
N ARG A 61 15.10 -7.80 4.25
CA ARG A 61 14.65 -9.12 3.79
C ARG A 61 13.23 -9.43 4.28
N HIS A 62 12.98 -9.30 5.58
CA HIS A 62 11.66 -9.55 6.18
C HIS A 62 10.58 -8.61 5.61
N MET A 63 10.94 -7.36 5.39
CA MET A 63 10.08 -6.35 4.78
C MET A 63 9.71 -6.73 3.35
N MET A 64 10.68 -7.12 2.53
CA MET A 64 10.43 -7.51 1.14
C MET A 64 9.60 -8.79 1.04
N GLU A 65 9.92 -9.81 1.85
CA GLU A 65 9.22 -11.10 1.84
C GLU A 65 7.75 -10.97 2.23
N LYS A 66 7.43 -10.21 3.29
CA LYS A 66 6.07 -10.09 3.81
C LYS A 66 5.30 -8.92 3.18
N TRP A 67 5.94 -7.76 3.07
CA TRP A 67 5.30 -6.48 2.77
C TRP A 67 5.60 -5.95 1.37
N GLY A 68 6.60 -6.49 0.67
CA GLY A 68 7.09 -5.97 -0.61
C GLY A 68 6.03 -5.88 -1.72
N ARG A 69 4.96 -6.69 -1.63
CA ARG A 69 3.83 -6.66 -2.58
C ARG A 69 2.83 -5.53 -2.32
N LEU A 70 2.75 -5.02 -1.10
CA LEU A 70 1.75 -4.03 -0.68
C LEU A 70 2.36 -2.64 -0.45
N ILE A 71 3.60 -2.59 0.04
CA ILE A 71 4.27 -1.33 0.38
C ILE A 71 4.99 -0.80 -0.86
N GLY A 72 4.24 -0.09 -1.69
CA GLY A 72 4.76 0.66 -2.83
C GLY A 72 5.15 2.10 -2.47
N ALA A 73 5.48 2.88 -3.50
CA ALA A 73 5.95 4.27 -3.33
C ALA A 73 4.96 5.18 -2.59
N ALA A 74 3.65 4.99 -2.80
CA ALA A 74 2.61 5.75 -2.11
C ALA A 74 2.60 5.47 -0.59
N ALA A 75 2.73 4.21 -0.20
CA ALA A 75 2.80 3.81 1.20
C ALA A 75 4.07 4.33 1.88
N TYR A 76 5.22 4.29 1.19
CA TYR A 76 6.47 4.88 1.69
C TYR A 76 6.36 6.40 1.89
N ARG A 77 5.74 7.13 0.96
CA ARG A 77 5.49 8.57 1.14
C ARG A 77 4.58 8.85 2.33
N GLU A 78 3.51 8.06 2.50
CA GLU A 78 2.62 8.19 3.65
C GLU A 78 3.37 7.91 4.97
N TRP A 79 4.28 6.94 4.98
CA TRP A 79 5.12 6.65 6.13
C TRP A 79 6.02 7.83 6.49
N GLN A 80 6.69 8.43 5.51
CA GLN A 80 7.54 9.61 5.73
C GLN A 80 6.74 10.78 6.34
N LEU A 81 5.52 11.02 5.85
CA LEU A 81 4.62 12.04 6.40
C LEU A 81 4.18 11.68 7.82
N HIS A 82 3.83 10.41 8.06
CA HIS A 82 3.44 9.91 9.38
C HIS A 82 4.55 10.16 10.41
N VAL A 83 5.80 9.82 10.10
CA VAL A 83 6.92 10.03 11.02
C VAL A 83 7.23 11.52 11.21
N ALA A 84 7.26 12.31 10.14
CA ALA A 84 7.48 13.76 10.23
C ALA A 84 6.42 14.47 11.09
N SER A 85 5.17 13.99 11.08
CA SER A 85 4.13 14.52 11.96
C SER A 85 4.39 14.21 13.44
N ARG A 86 4.87 13.01 13.76
CA ARG A 86 5.16 12.58 15.14
C ARG A 86 6.39 13.27 15.71
N SER A 87 7.42 13.48 14.90
CA SER A 87 8.63 14.21 15.34
C SER A 87 8.30 15.66 15.69
N ARG A 88 7.43 16.33 14.91
CA ARG A 88 6.93 17.67 15.24
C ARG A 88 6.16 17.71 16.57
N VAL A 89 5.25 16.76 16.80
CA VAL A 89 4.49 16.67 18.06
C VAL A 89 5.42 16.42 19.25
N ARG A 90 6.42 15.54 19.10
CA ARG A 90 7.42 15.29 20.13
C ARG A 90 8.25 16.53 20.44
N ASN A 91 8.71 17.24 19.42
CA ASN A 91 9.47 18.48 19.58
C ASN A 91 8.65 19.59 20.27
N ILE A 92 7.35 19.71 19.97
CA ILE A 92 6.45 20.64 20.65
C ILE A 92 6.27 20.23 22.12
N SER A 93 6.00 18.94 22.39
CA SER A 93 5.85 18.41 23.75
C SER A 93 7.11 18.62 24.61
N ASP A 94 8.29 18.43 24.03
CA ASP A 94 9.56 18.64 24.72
C ASP A 94 9.87 20.14 24.94
N GLN A 95 9.35 21.04 24.11
CA GLN A 95 9.39 22.49 24.38
C GLN A 95 8.40 22.90 25.49
N THR A 96 7.21 22.31 25.53
CA THR A 96 6.21 22.58 26.59
C THR A 96 6.70 22.05 27.95
N LYS A 97 7.38 20.90 28.00
CA LYS A 97 8.01 20.38 29.24
C LYS A 97 9.12 21.27 29.80
N LYS A 98 9.72 22.15 28.99
CA LYS A 98 10.71 23.14 29.44
C LYS A 98 10.07 24.46 29.92
N LYS A 99 8.75 24.63 29.80
CA LYS A 99 8.03 25.83 30.26
C LYS A 99 6.79 25.46 31.07
N GLY A 100 6.97 25.30 32.38
CA GLY A 100 5.95 25.60 33.39
C GLY A 100 4.89 24.53 33.67
N LEU A 101 4.89 24.07 34.93
CA LEU A 101 3.71 23.56 35.62
C LEU A 101 2.57 24.59 35.51
N PHE A 102 1.47 24.29 34.82
CA PHE A 102 0.08 24.60 35.21
C PHE A 102 -0.89 23.92 34.21
N GLU A 103 -1.90 23.24 34.77
CA GLU A 103 -3.20 22.86 34.19
C GLU A 103 -3.28 21.72 33.15
N SER A 104 -3.44 20.51 33.73
CA SER A 104 -4.54 19.58 33.48
C SER A 104 -5.70 20.09 32.59
N LEU A 105 -5.99 19.32 31.52
CA LEU A 105 -7.30 19.03 30.87
C LEU A 105 -7.25 19.04 29.33
N VAL A 106 -6.41 18.21 28.70
CA VAL A 106 -6.69 17.71 27.34
C VAL A 106 -6.20 16.27 27.20
N SER A 107 -6.82 15.37 27.95
CA SER A 107 -6.74 13.94 27.68
C SER A 107 -8.14 13.45 27.36
N LYS A 108 -8.25 12.71 26.25
CA LYS A 108 -9.45 12.09 25.67
C LYS A 108 -10.13 12.96 24.59
N ILE A 109 -10.24 12.33 23.42
CA ILE A 109 -10.90 12.76 22.18
C ILE A 109 -10.00 13.59 21.24
N TRP A 110 -9.31 12.93 20.32
CA TRP A 110 -8.93 13.55 19.05
C TRP A 110 -9.70 12.84 17.92
N PRO A 111 -10.67 13.50 17.28
CA PRO A 111 -11.25 12.99 16.05
C PRO A 111 -10.26 13.28 14.92
N PHE A 112 -9.78 12.23 14.24
CA PHE A 112 -9.03 12.38 13.00
C PHE A 112 -9.86 13.23 12.03
N SER A 113 -9.45 14.49 11.85
CA SER A 113 -10.03 15.44 10.92
C SER A 113 -9.00 15.68 9.82
N TRP A 114 -9.38 15.31 8.60
CA TRP A 114 -8.64 15.56 7.38
C TRP A 114 -8.59 17.06 7.12
N ILE A 115 -7.49 17.69 7.50
CA ILE A 115 -7.14 19.01 6.97
C ILE A 115 -5.78 18.85 6.32
N ARG A 116 -5.77 18.77 4.98
CA ARG A 116 -4.59 19.14 4.20
C ARG A 116 -4.27 20.59 4.55
N PRO A 117 -3.09 20.91 5.11
CA PRO A 117 -2.71 22.30 5.24
C PRO A 117 -2.56 22.88 3.84
N LYS A 118 -3.26 23.97 3.53
CA LYS A 118 -2.90 24.82 2.39
C LYS A 118 -1.46 25.28 2.61
N LEU A 119 -0.59 24.95 1.65
CA LEU A 119 0.79 25.39 1.65
C LEU A 119 0.80 26.90 1.41
N ALA A 120 0.95 27.69 2.48
CA ALA A 120 1.29 29.10 2.35
C ALA A 120 2.74 29.17 1.84
N THR A 121 2.91 29.79 0.69
CA THR A 121 4.20 30.13 0.10
C THR A 121 4.94 31.05 1.05
N SER A 122 5.94 30.50 1.74
CA SER A 122 6.99 31.27 2.41
C SER A 122 8.33 30.70 1.97
N ASP A 123 9.06 31.52 1.23
CA ASP A 123 10.41 31.25 0.74
C ASP A 123 11.35 30.96 1.91
N CYS A 124 11.73 29.69 2.06
CA CYS A 124 12.92 29.28 2.80
C CYS A 124 13.56 28.11 2.07
N LYS A 125 14.63 28.39 1.34
CA LYS A 125 15.55 27.41 0.75
C LYS A 125 16.21 26.60 1.88
N ALA A 126 15.53 25.59 2.39
CA ALA A 126 16.13 24.54 3.20
C ALA A 126 16.07 23.25 2.38
N ARG A 127 17.23 22.81 1.87
CA ARG A 127 17.41 21.42 1.44
C ARG A 127 17.26 20.54 2.68
N THR A 128 16.04 20.15 2.99
CA THR A 128 15.77 19.14 4.02
C THR A 128 15.67 17.79 3.32
N SER A 129 16.80 17.09 3.19
CA SER A 129 16.74 15.63 3.09
C SER A 129 16.07 15.14 4.38
N LEU A 130 14.83 14.67 4.28
CA LEU A 130 14.14 14.03 5.40
C LEU A 130 15.00 12.86 5.88
N PRO A 131 15.11 12.61 7.20
CA PRO A 131 15.82 11.43 7.70
C PRO A 131 15.23 10.19 7.03
N VAL A 132 16.08 9.33 6.47
CA VAL A 132 15.66 7.99 6.07
C VAL A 132 15.42 7.24 7.36
N GLU A 133 14.16 7.03 7.69
CA GLU A 133 13.77 6.32 8.91
C GLU A 133 14.05 4.81 8.75
N PRO A 134 14.48 4.12 9.81
CA PRO A 134 14.88 2.72 9.74
C PRO A 134 13.75 1.81 9.23
N VAL A 135 14.07 0.85 8.36
CA VAL A 135 13.16 -0.19 7.84
C VAL A 135 12.49 -0.96 8.99
N MET A 136 13.23 -1.23 10.07
CA MET A 136 12.69 -1.85 11.28
C MET A 136 11.45 -1.10 11.82
N SER A 137 11.52 0.23 11.84
CA SER A 137 10.46 1.06 12.45
C SER A 137 9.16 0.99 11.66
N LEU A 138 9.25 0.94 10.32
CA LEU A 138 8.13 0.72 9.43
C LEU A 138 7.56 -0.69 9.60
N TYR A 139 8.42 -1.71 9.58
CA TYR A 139 8.00 -3.11 9.76
C TYR A 139 7.19 -3.30 11.05
N LEU A 140 7.71 -2.83 12.18
CA LEU A 140 7.02 -2.95 13.48
C LEU A 140 5.72 -2.14 13.53
N SER A 141 5.66 -1.00 12.84
CA SER A 141 4.44 -0.19 12.78
C SER A 141 3.34 -0.85 11.93
N LEU A 142 3.73 -1.59 10.89
CA LEU A 142 2.84 -2.43 10.09
C LEU A 142 2.34 -3.64 10.88
N GLU A 143 3.24 -4.42 11.49
CA GLU A 143 2.90 -5.61 12.29
C GLU A 143 1.95 -5.32 13.45
N SER A 144 2.09 -4.13 14.05
CA SER A 144 1.26 -3.70 15.17
C SER A 144 -0.09 -3.09 14.77
N GLY A 145 -0.37 -2.92 13.47
CA GLY A 145 -1.59 -2.28 12.99
C GLY A 145 -1.70 -0.79 13.38
N LYS A 146 -0.59 -0.15 13.75
CA LYS A 146 -0.58 1.27 14.14
C LYS A 146 -0.51 2.18 12.93
N PHE A 147 0.07 1.69 11.83
CA PHE A 147 0.24 2.46 10.61
C PHE A 147 -0.86 2.12 9.60
N TRP A 148 -1.61 3.15 9.22
CA TRP A 148 -2.57 3.12 8.12
C TRP A 148 -1.87 3.59 6.87
N PHE A 149 -1.98 2.82 5.79
CA PHE A 149 -1.30 3.14 4.53
C PHE A 149 -2.22 3.01 3.32
N PRO A 150 -1.94 3.76 2.24
CA PRO A 150 -2.71 3.67 1.00
C PRO A 150 -2.47 2.34 0.30
N ALA A 151 -3.55 1.66 -0.05
CA ALA A 151 -3.57 0.47 -0.89
C ALA A 151 -4.86 0.44 -1.72
N GLN A 152 -4.95 -0.51 -2.65
CA GLN A 152 -6.19 -0.80 -3.36
C GLN A 152 -6.77 -2.13 -2.92
N VAL A 153 -8.10 -2.15 -2.80
CA VAL A 153 -8.88 -3.33 -2.42
C VAL A 153 -9.67 -3.80 -3.63
N TYR A 154 -9.46 -5.05 -4.05
CA TYR A 154 -10.30 -5.70 -5.06
C TYR A 154 -11.71 -5.91 -4.50
N ASN A 155 -12.74 -5.52 -5.25
CA ASN A 155 -14.12 -5.69 -4.84
C ASN A 155 -14.50 -7.18 -4.76
N ARG A 156 -15.43 -7.51 -3.86
CA ARG A 156 -15.96 -8.88 -3.76
C ARG A 156 -16.96 -9.13 -4.88
N GLU A 157 -16.94 -10.33 -5.43
CA GLU A 157 -17.97 -10.84 -6.34
C GLU A 157 -19.18 -11.43 -5.58
N ASN A 158 -19.48 -10.93 -4.38
CA ASN A 158 -20.53 -11.47 -3.50
C ASN A 158 -21.94 -11.06 -3.99
N GLY A 159 -22.30 -11.41 -5.23
CA GLY A 159 -23.62 -11.17 -5.82
C GLY A 159 -23.85 -9.75 -6.36
N ASN A 160 -22.90 -8.83 -6.22
CA ASN A 160 -22.98 -7.48 -6.79
C ASN A 160 -22.26 -7.43 -8.15
N VAL A 161 -22.98 -7.83 -9.20
CA VAL A 161 -22.50 -7.89 -10.60
C VAL A 161 -21.89 -6.57 -11.08
N GLY A 162 -22.36 -5.43 -10.58
CA GLY A 162 -21.86 -4.10 -10.98
C GLY A 162 -20.38 -3.82 -10.64
N PHE A 163 -19.81 -4.51 -9.65
CA PHE A 163 -18.42 -4.29 -9.20
C PHE A 163 -17.46 -5.42 -9.61
N MET A 164 -17.87 -6.31 -10.50
CA MET A 164 -16.99 -7.37 -11.01
C MET A 164 -15.75 -6.77 -11.66
N LEU A 165 -14.60 -7.40 -11.41
CA LEU A 165 -13.30 -6.96 -11.93
C LEU A 165 -13.00 -5.47 -11.67
N SER A 166 -13.34 -5.01 -10.47
CA SER A 166 -13.04 -3.66 -10.04
C SER A 166 -12.29 -3.60 -8.70
N CYS A 167 -11.63 -2.48 -8.45
CA CYS A 167 -10.99 -2.21 -7.17
C CYS A 167 -11.14 -0.73 -6.78
N TYR A 168 -10.97 -0.43 -5.49
CA TYR A 168 -11.09 0.93 -4.96
C TYR A 168 -9.89 1.29 -4.07
N ASP A 169 -9.57 2.58 -4.02
CA ASP A 169 -8.53 3.13 -3.14
C ASP A 169 -9.03 3.15 -1.69
N ALA A 170 -8.18 2.70 -0.76
CA ALA A 170 -8.46 2.74 0.67
C ALA A 170 -7.21 3.00 1.50
N GLN A 171 -7.42 3.44 2.74
CA GLN A 171 -6.41 3.34 3.79
C GLN A 171 -6.60 1.99 4.47
N VAL A 172 -5.54 1.19 4.53
CA VAL A 172 -5.59 -0.15 5.14
C VAL A 172 -4.68 -0.25 6.36
N SER A 173 -5.07 -1.11 7.29
CA SER A 173 -4.29 -1.45 8.48
C SER A 173 -4.35 -2.94 8.72
N TYR A 174 -3.22 -3.52 9.09
CA TYR A 174 -3.08 -4.95 9.36
C TYR A 174 -3.50 -5.31 10.78
N ASP A 175 -4.13 -6.48 10.95
CA ASP A 175 -4.35 -7.14 12.24
C ASP A 175 -3.60 -8.47 12.26
N SER A 176 -2.53 -8.52 13.04
CA SER A 176 -1.69 -9.72 13.20
C SER A 176 -2.40 -10.88 13.89
N ARG A 177 -3.49 -10.64 14.64
CA ARG A 177 -4.23 -11.70 15.35
C ARG A 177 -5.05 -12.56 14.39
N THR A 178 -5.64 -11.94 13.38
CA THR A 178 -6.47 -12.61 12.37
C THR A 178 -5.73 -12.81 11.05
N ASN A 179 -4.55 -12.21 10.90
CA ASN A 179 -3.78 -12.16 9.66
C ASN A 179 -4.60 -11.57 8.49
N THR A 180 -5.35 -10.51 8.77
CA THR A 180 -6.20 -9.80 7.80
C THR A 180 -6.04 -8.29 7.92
N PHE A 181 -6.74 -7.54 7.08
CA PHE A 181 -6.73 -6.09 7.05
C PHE A 181 -8.11 -5.50 7.33
N GLN A 182 -8.09 -4.31 7.91
CA GLN A 182 -9.20 -3.37 7.93
C GLN A 182 -8.95 -2.30 6.87
N ALA A 183 -9.93 -2.02 6.01
CA ALA A 183 -9.90 -0.91 5.07
C ALA A 183 -10.86 0.20 5.50
N ARG A 184 -10.43 1.44 5.31
CA ARG A 184 -11.25 2.64 5.46
C ARG A 184 -11.27 3.38 4.14
N TYR A 185 -12.47 3.60 3.63
CA TYR A 185 -12.70 4.40 2.43
C TYR A 185 -13.82 5.40 2.70
N SER A 186 -13.86 6.49 1.93
CA SER A 186 -14.87 7.53 2.12
C SER A 186 -15.53 7.85 0.79
N PRO A 187 -16.65 7.18 0.46
CA PRO A 187 -17.37 7.44 -0.77
C PRO A 187 -18.11 8.79 -0.75
N TYR A 188 -18.37 9.36 0.45
CA TYR A 188 -19.23 10.55 0.63
C TYR A 188 -18.84 11.43 1.83
N GLY A 189 -17.58 11.42 2.25
CA GLY A 189 -17.18 11.97 3.56
C GLY A 189 -17.68 11.14 4.77
N ARG A 190 -18.67 10.25 4.57
CA ARG A 190 -18.98 9.16 5.50
C ARG A 190 -17.88 8.11 5.41
N ARG A 191 -17.27 7.76 6.55
CA ARG A 191 -16.29 6.66 6.62
C ARG A 191 -17.04 5.34 6.53
N ALA A 192 -16.72 4.57 5.51
CA ALA A 192 -17.05 3.16 5.45
C ALA A 192 -15.82 2.35 5.86
N THR A 193 -16.06 1.27 6.58
CA THR A 193 -15.02 0.33 7.02
C THR A 193 -15.36 -1.05 6.49
N GLU A 194 -14.38 -1.73 5.91
CA GLU A 194 -14.47 -3.15 5.58
C GLU A 194 -13.44 -3.90 6.41
N ASP A 195 -13.87 -4.96 7.10
CA ASP A 195 -13.02 -5.78 7.96
C ASP A 195 -12.74 -7.15 7.30
N ASN A 196 -11.76 -7.86 7.86
CA ASN A 196 -11.36 -9.22 7.47
C ASN A 196 -10.97 -9.32 5.98
N ILE A 197 -10.24 -8.32 5.48
CA ILE A 197 -9.76 -8.33 4.10
C ILE A 197 -8.49 -9.21 4.05
N PRO A 198 -8.48 -10.27 3.24
CA PRO A 198 -7.31 -11.12 3.11
C PRO A 198 -6.26 -10.49 2.18
N TRP A 199 -5.02 -10.98 2.27
CA TRP A 199 -3.86 -10.45 1.53
C TRP A 199 -4.03 -10.45 0.01
N ASP A 200 -4.69 -11.46 -0.55
CA ASP A 200 -4.92 -11.64 -1.98
C ASP A 200 -5.87 -10.60 -2.58
N ARG A 201 -6.70 -9.97 -1.74
CA ARG A 201 -7.59 -8.87 -2.13
C ARG A 201 -6.94 -7.49 -2.10
N LEU A 202 -5.67 -7.39 -1.71
CA LEU A 202 -4.94 -6.14 -1.68
C LEU A 202 -3.87 -6.08 -2.75
N ARG A 203 -3.64 -4.88 -3.27
CA ARG A 203 -2.44 -4.54 -4.02
C ARG A 203 -1.92 -3.16 -3.61
N ALA A 204 -0.64 -2.91 -3.86
CA ALA A 204 -0.11 -1.56 -3.83
C ALA A 204 -0.87 -0.67 -4.84
N ALA A 205 -1.04 0.61 -4.51
CA ALA A 205 -1.61 1.58 -5.45
C ALA A 205 -0.67 1.73 -6.67
N PRO A 206 -1.13 1.40 -7.90
CA PRO A 206 -0.28 1.38 -9.08
C PRO A 206 0.04 2.80 -9.59
N VAL A 207 -0.79 3.77 -9.22
CA VAL A 207 -0.64 5.18 -9.61
C VAL A 207 -0.74 6.09 -8.39
N ASP A 208 -0.05 7.22 -8.42
CA ASP A 208 -0.11 8.24 -7.36
C ASP A 208 -1.27 9.25 -7.56
N THR A 209 -2.26 8.87 -8.37
CA THR A 209 -3.41 9.74 -8.65
C THR A 209 -4.36 9.69 -7.45
N PRO A 210 -4.72 10.83 -6.84
CA PRO A 210 -5.71 10.84 -5.77
C PRO A 210 -7.07 10.29 -6.24
N SER A 211 -7.80 9.61 -5.35
CA SER A 211 -9.05 8.91 -5.68
C SER A 211 -10.16 9.80 -6.27
N HIS A 212 -10.17 11.12 -6.02
CA HIS A 212 -11.15 12.06 -6.61
C HIS A 212 -10.63 12.80 -7.85
N LYS A 213 -9.44 12.46 -8.34
CA LYS A 213 -8.85 13.06 -9.52
C LYS A 213 -8.85 12.08 -10.67
N LEU A 214 -9.23 12.59 -11.83
CA LEU A 214 -9.10 11.87 -13.08
C LEU A 214 -7.61 11.61 -13.34
N HIS A 215 -7.28 10.36 -13.65
CA HIS A 215 -5.95 9.97 -14.08
C HIS A 215 -5.67 10.54 -15.47
N VAL A 216 -4.47 11.09 -15.64
CA VAL A 216 -4.03 11.63 -16.93
C VAL A 216 -3.62 10.46 -17.81
N THR A 217 -4.46 10.12 -18.77
CA THR A 217 -4.21 9.03 -19.72
C THR A 217 -3.12 9.44 -20.72
N ASP A 218 -2.00 8.72 -20.73
CA ASP A 218 -0.88 8.92 -21.66
C ASP A 218 -0.74 7.78 -22.70
N CYS A 219 -1.51 6.69 -22.54
CA CYS A 219 -1.34 5.48 -23.33
C CYS A 219 -2.27 5.35 -24.53
N LEU A 220 -3.25 6.26 -24.73
CA LEU A 220 -4.32 6.08 -25.72
C LEU A 220 -3.80 5.82 -27.13
N HIS A 221 -2.78 6.55 -27.58
CA HIS A 221 -2.24 6.38 -28.93
C HIS A 221 -1.59 5.02 -29.15
N HIS A 222 -1.18 4.32 -28.09
CA HIS A 222 -0.50 3.03 -28.17
C HIS A 222 -1.43 1.83 -27.97
N LEU A 223 -2.71 2.07 -27.67
CA LEU A 223 -3.69 1.00 -27.46
C LEU A 223 -4.00 0.28 -28.77
N LYS A 224 -3.94 -1.05 -28.74
CA LYS A 224 -4.34 -1.95 -29.83
C LYS A 224 -5.25 -3.06 -29.29
N PRO A 225 -6.07 -3.69 -30.15
CA PRO A 225 -6.88 -4.83 -29.74
C PRO A 225 -6.07 -5.90 -29.00
N GLY A 226 -6.66 -6.45 -27.94
CA GLY A 226 -6.02 -7.41 -27.03
C GLY A 226 -5.21 -6.79 -25.89
N ASP A 227 -4.94 -5.48 -25.92
CA ASP A 227 -4.28 -4.81 -24.79
C ASP A 227 -5.17 -4.82 -23.54
N HIS A 228 -4.57 -5.08 -22.38
CA HIS A 228 -5.24 -5.04 -21.08
C HIS A 228 -5.19 -3.63 -20.48
N ILE A 229 -6.31 -3.16 -19.95
CA ILE A 229 -6.42 -1.80 -19.40
C ILE A 229 -7.19 -1.78 -18.09
N GLU A 230 -7.03 -0.68 -17.35
CA GLU A 230 -7.99 -0.28 -16.33
C GLU A 230 -8.52 1.11 -16.64
N ILE A 231 -9.81 1.31 -16.41
CA ILE A 231 -10.49 2.60 -16.54
C ILE A 231 -11.05 3.04 -15.18
N GLN A 232 -10.93 4.33 -14.91
CA GLN A 232 -11.59 4.97 -13.77
C GLN A 232 -13.07 5.13 -14.06
N TRP A 233 -13.91 4.74 -13.10
CA TRP A 233 -15.35 4.99 -13.10
C TRP A 233 -15.81 5.46 -11.72
N ARG A 234 -16.81 6.36 -11.68
CA ARG A 234 -17.50 6.81 -10.47
C ARG A 234 -18.98 7.02 -10.76
N ARG A 235 -19.83 6.81 -9.75
CA ARG A 235 -21.29 6.99 -9.90
C ARG A 235 -21.69 8.45 -10.11
N ASN A 236 -21.08 9.37 -9.37
CA ASN A 236 -21.29 10.81 -9.51
C ASN A 236 -20.05 11.57 -9.04
N LYS A 237 -20.06 12.91 -9.15
CA LYS A 237 -18.90 13.76 -8.85
C LYS A 237 -18.49 13.79 -7.36
N GLU A 238 -19.37 13.39 -6.45
CA GLU A 238 -19.08 13.30 -5.02
C GLU A 238 -18.28 12.04 -4.67
N PHE A 239 -18.41 10.99 -5.48
CA PHE A 239 -17.72 9.73 -5.26
C PHE A 239 -16.25 9.77 -5.73
N PRO A 240 -15.36 9.03 -5.05
CA PRO A 240 -14.06 8.69 -5.61
C PRO A 240 -14.22 7.76 -6.81
N TYR A 241 -13.24 7.79 -7.71
CA TYR A 241 -13.12 6.79 -8.76
C TYR A 241 -12.70 5.44 -8.16
N GLY A 242 -13.31 4.37 -8.65
CA GLY A 242 -12.71 3.04 -8.64
C GLY A 242 -12.09 2.73 -9.99
N TRP A 243 -11.42 1.60 -10.10
CA TRP A 243 -10.80 1.11 -11.33
C TRP A 243 -11.46 -0.18 -11.79
N TRP A 244 -11.86 -0.22 -13.06
CA TRP A 244 -12.44 -1.39 -13.71
C TRP A 244 -11.48 -1.93 -14.74
N TYR A 245 -11.24 -3.24 -14.69
CA TYR A 245 -10.44 -3.93 -15.67
C TYR A 245 -11.25 -4.19 -16.94
N GLY A 246 -10.59 -4.00 -18.08
CA GLY A 246 -11.13 -4.30 -19.41
C GLY A 246 -10.02 -4.68 -20.39
N VAL A 247 -10.43 -4.98 -21.62
CA VAL A 247 -9.54 -5.31 -22.73
C VAL A 247 -9.90 -4.42 -23.92
N ILE A 248 -8.92 -4.03 -24.73
CA ILE A 248 -9.21 -3.31 -25.96
C ILE A 248 -9.81 -4.28 -26.98
N GLY A 249 -11.04 -3.99 -27.39
CA GLY A 249 -11.76 -4.74 -28.40
C GLY A 249 -11.44 -4.29 -29.82
N HIS A 250 -11.99 -5.03 -30.78
CA HIS A 250 -12.00 -4.62 -32.18
C HIS A 250 -13.15 -3.64 -32.45
N LEU A 251 -13.00 -2.81 -33.48
CA LEU A 251 -14.11 -2.01 -34.02
C LEU A 251 -15.13 -2.95 -34.69
N GLU A 252 -16.41 -2.56 -34.69
CA GLU A 252 -17.50 -3.40 -35.23
C GLU A 252 -17.29 -3.85 -36.68
N LEU A 253 -16.65 -3.00 -37.50
CA LEU A 253 -16.37 -3.29 -38.92
C LEU A 253 -15.10 -4.13 -39.13
N CYS A 254 -14.36 -4.46 -38.07
CA CYS A 254 -13.14 -5.25 -38.17
C CYS A 254 -13.47 -6.74 -37.97
N ASP A 255 -13.00 -7.58 -38.87
CA ASP A 255 -13.13 -9.04 -38.83
C ASP A 255 -12.23 -9.73 -37.79
N GLY A 256 -11.47 -8.96 -37.00
CA GLY A 256 -10.53 -9.47 -36.01
C GLY A 256 -9.26 -10.11 -36.59
N HIS A 257 -9.07 -10.11 -37.91
CA HIS A 257 -7.95 -10.81 -38.53
C HIS A 257 -6.62 -10.07 -38.31
N GLU A 258 -5.62 -10.74 -37.71
CA GLU A 258 -4.35 -10.11 -37.26
C GLU A 258 -3.64 -9.32 -38.38
N ASN A 259 -3.59 -9.87 -39.60
CA ASN A 259 -2.90 -9.24 -40.74
C ASN A 259 -3.65 -8.06 -41.38
N HIS A 260 -4.96 -7.91 -41.13
CA HIS A 260 -5.80 -6.88 -41.75
C HIS A 260 -6.36 -5.88 -40.75
N CYS A 261 -6.11 -6.09 -39.45
CA CYS A 261 -6.61 -5.23 -38.40
C CYS A 261 -5.96 -3.84 -38.48
N ARG A 262 -6.79 -2.80 -38.69
CA ARG A 262 -6.37 -1.39 -38.66
C ARG A 262 -6.95 -0.60 -37.48
N CYS A 263 -7.53 -1.29 -36.48
CA CYS A 263 -8.16 -0.64 -35.32
C CYS A 263 -7.18 0.24 -34.52
N HIS A 264 -5.89 -0.10 -34.51
CA HIS A 264 -4.85 0.69 -33.85
C HIS A 264 -4.68 2.10 -34.45
N TYR A 265 -4.95 2.25 -35.76
CA TYR A 265 -4.81 3.54 -36.46
C TYR A 265 -6.08 4.38 -36.45
N SER A 266 -7.20 3.83 -35.97
CA SER A 266 -8.45 4.57 -35.84
C SER A 266 -8.36 5.55 -34.68
N ASP A 267 -8.94 6.74 -34.86
CA ASP A 267 -9.14 7.69 -33.77
C ASP A 267 -10.09 7.16 -32.69
N THR A 268 -10.85 6.12 -33.00
CA THR A 268 -11.82 5.49 -32.11
C THR A 268 -11.27 4.20 -31.52
N VAL A 269 -11.46 3.99 -30.22
CA VAL A 269 -11.05 2.77 -29.49
C VAL A 269 -12.25 2.18 -28.77
N THR A 270 -12.44 0.86 -28.93
CA THR A 270 -13.46 0.10 -28.20
C THR A 270 -12.84 -0.54 -26.96
N LEU A 271 -13.39 -0.22 -25.79
CA LEU A 271 -13.10 -0.87 -24.52
C LEU A 271 -14.14 -1.98 -24.33
N GLU A 272 -13.67 -3.20 -24.09
CA GLU A 272 -14.51 -4.37 -23.88
C GLU A 272 -14.40 -4.88 -22.44
N PHE A 273 -15.56 -5.12 -21.84
CA PHE A 273 -15.77 -5.63 -20.50
C PHE A 273 -16.54 -6.95 -20.61
N SER A 274 -15.85 -8.01 -21.03
CA SER A 274 -16.45 -9.32 -21.30
C SER A 274 -17.01 -10.02 -20.05
N GLN A 275 -16.79 -9.47 -18.86
CA GLN A 275 -17.47 -9.88 -17.63
C GLN A 275 -18.98 -9.58 -17.64
N TYR A 276 -19.46 -8.67 -18.51
CA TYR A 276 -20.88 -8.36 -18.66
C TYR A 276 -21.51 -9.14 -19.83
N THR A 277 -22.80 -9.48 -19.67
CA THR A 277 -23.59 -10.23 -20.64
C THR A 277 -23.64 -9.55 -22.02
N PRO A 278 -23.70 -10.33 -23.13
CA PRO A 278 -23.92 -9.77 -24.46
C PRO A 278 -25.20 -8.93 -24.49
N GLY A 279 -25.13 -7.70 -25.01
CA GLY A 279 -26.25 -6.75 -25.01
C GLY A 279 -26.33 -5.82 -23.80
N SER A 280 -25.51 -6.04 -22.76
CA SER A 280 -25.35 -5.07 -21.69
C SER A 280 -24.69 -3.79 -22.22
N ARG A 281 -25.29 -2.63 -21.88
CA ARG A 281 -24.71 -1.31 -22.18
C ARG A 281 -23.34 -1.08 -21.54
N TRP A 282 -22.99 -1.86 -20.51
CA TRP A 282 -21.70 -1.78 -19.82
C TRP A 282 -20.62 -2.66 -20.45
N ARG A 283 -20.98 -3.51 -21.40
CA ARG A 283 -20.05 -4.47 -22.02
C ARG A 283 -19.06 -3.78 -22.95
N GLN A 284 -19.48 -2.75 -23.65
CA GLN A 284 -18.63 -2.03 -24.61
C GLN A 284 -18.79 -0.54 -24.43
N VAL A 285 -17.65 0.15 -24.38
CA VAL A 285 -17.57 1.61 -24.35
C VAL A 285 -16.64 2.06 -25.45
N THR A 286 -17.04 3.08 -26.20
CA THR A 286 -16.25 3.62 -27.30
C THR A 286 -15.72 4.99 -26.90
N ILE A 287 -14.41 5.21 -27.05
CA ILE A 287 -13.74 6.47 -26.73
C ILE A 287 -12.95 7.01 -27.91
N ASN A 288 -12.68 8.31 -27.91
CA ASN A 288 -11.86 8.98 -28.91
C ASN A 288 -10.43 9.20 -28.40
N ARG A 289 -9.41 8.88 -29.21
CA ARG A 289 -7.98 9.04 -28.84
C ARG A 289 -7.50 10.48 -28.74
N LYS A 290 -8.09 11.42 -29.50
CA LYS A 290 -7.56 12.79 -29.67
C LYS A 290 -8.05 13.76 -28.60
N ASP A 291 -9.32 13.65 -28.21
CA ASP A 291 -9.99 14.60 -27.31
C ASP A 291 -10.53 13.94 -26.03
N HIS A 292 -9.87 12.86 -25.60
CA HIS A 292 -10.33 12.07 -24.46
C HIS A 292 -10.37 12.87 -23.17
N ARG A 293 -11.53 12.85 -22.52
CA ARG A 293 -11.78 13.51 -21.23
C ARG A 293 -12.67 12.63 -20.37
N GLU A 294 -13.04 13.10 -19.19
CA GLU A 294 -14.12 12.47 -18.45
C GLU A 294 -15.42 12.54 -19.27
N GLU A 295 -16.02 11.38 -19.51
CA GLU A 295 -17.27 11.18 -20.22
C GLU A 295 -18.31 10.55 -19.26
N GLY A 296 -19.57 10.55 -19.68
CA GLY A 296 -20.70 10.02 -18.90
C GLY A 296 -21.57 11.09 -18.24
N ASP A 297 -22.54 10.63 -17.46
CA ASP A 297 -23.59 11.45 -16.86
C ASP A 297 -24.04 10.90 -15.49
N GLU A 298 -25.07 11.49 -14.89
CA GLU A 298 -25.58 11.05 -13.58
C GLU A 298 -26.38 9.74 -13.62
N ALA A 299 -26.82 9.29 -14.80
CA ALA A 299 -27.55 8.03 -14.96
C ALA A 299 -26.59 6.84 -15.06
N ASP A 300 -25.49 7.01 -15.80
CA ASP A 300 -24.52 5.95 -16.12
C ASP A 300 -23.16 6.15 -15.43
N GLY A 301 -23.04 7.21 -14.63
CA GLY A 301 -21.80 7.58 -13.99
C GLY A 301 -20.78 8.14 -14.97
N PHE A 302 -19.63 8.51 -14.41
CA PHE A 302 -18.55 9.18 -15.11
C PHE A 302 -17.31 8.29 -15.21
N TYR A 303 -16.66 8.28 -16.37
CA TYR A 303 -15.45 7.51 -16.63
C TYR A 303 -14.44 8.28 -17.47
N GLY A 304 -13.16 7.89 -17.42
CA GLY A 304 -12.19 8.44 -18.38
C GLY A 304 -10.72 8.22 -18.09
N GLY A 305 -10.29 8.14 -16.82
CA GLY A 305 -8.87 7.90 -16.53
C GLY A 305 -8.49 6.50 -16.94
N ILE A 306 -7.63 6.32 -17.95
CA ILE A 306 -7.28 4.99 -18.48
C ILE A 306 -5.78 4.75 -18.27
N ARG A 307 -5.44 3.53 -17.87
CA ARG A 307 -4.05 3.06 -17.86
C ARG A 307 -3.94 1.72 -18.57
N LYS A 308 -2.85 1.53 -19.30
CA LYS A 308 -2.49 0.24 -19.89
C LYS A 308 -1.78 -0.63 -18.85
N LEU A 309 -2.16 -1.91 -18.81
CA LEU A 309 -1.50 -2.93 -18.01
C LEU A 309 -0.41 -3.60 -18.85
N TYR A 310 0.84 -3.45 -18.41
CA TYR A 310 2.00 -4.10 -19.03
C TYR A 310 2.48 -5.32 -18.25
N ASN A 311 2.24 -5.36 -16.94
CA ASN A 311 2.74 -6.41 -16.06
C ASN A 311 1.85 -7.66 -16.15
N GLU A 312 2.42 -8.77 -16.60
CA GLU A 312 1.74 -10.05 -16.73
C GLU A 312 1.19 -10.59 -15.40
N GLU A 313 1.85 -10.32 -14.27
CA GLU A 313 1.36 -10.73 -12.95
C GLU A 313 0.10 -9.95 -12.54
N GLU A 314 0.01 -8.66 -12.87
CA GLU A 314 -1.21 -7.86 -12.65
C GLU A 314 -2.36 -8.38 -13.49
N ILE A 315 -2.09 -8.69 -14.77
CA ILE A 315 -3.08 -9.25 -15.69
C ILE A 315 -3.53 -10.63 -15.20
N ALA A 316 -2.60 -11.50 -14.80
CA ALA A 316 -2.91 -12.81 -14.25
C ALA A 316 -3.70 -12.74 -12.93
N ARG A 317 -3.49 -11.69 -12.12
CA ARG A 317 -4.32 -11.44 -10.94
C ARG A 317 -5.75 -11.10 -11.33
N TRP A 318 -5.97 -10.21 -12.31
CA TRP A 318 -7.31 -9.94 -12.81
C TRP A 318 -8.00 -11.16 -13.40
N LYS A 319 -7.27 -11.98 -14.18
CA LYS A 319 -7.80 -13.23 -14.74
C LYS A 319 -8.20 -14.25 -13.67
N ARG A 320 -7.53 -14.26 -12.51
CA ARG A 320 -7.90 -15.11 -11.36
C ARG A 320 -9.15 -14.61 -10.62
N LEU A 321 -9.41 -13.31 -10.70
CA LEU A 321 -10.62 -12.68 -10.19
C LEU A 321 -11.75 -12.70 -11.22
N TRP A 322 -11.61 -13.45 -12.31
CA TRP A 322 -12.65 -13.51 -13.33
C TRP A 322 -13.87 -14.28 -12.81
N PRO A 323 -15.09 -13.78 -13.03
CA PRO A 323 -16.30 -14.46 -12.58
C PRO A 323 -16.35 -15.88 -13.17
N THR A 324 -16.57 -16.88 -12.31
CA THR A 324 -16.72 -18.28 -12.75
C THR A 324 -18.05 -18.54 -13.45
N GLN A 325 -19.02 -17.63 -13.31
CA GLN A 325 -20.31 -17.66 -13.98
C GLN A 325 -20.58 -16.28 -14.58
N VAL A 326 -21.12 -16.24 -15.80
CA VAL A 326 -21.69 -15.01 -16.37
C VAL A 326 -22.98 -14.75 -15.62
N LEU A 327 -22.95 -13.83 -14.66
CA LEU A 327 -24.12 -13.47 -13.86
C LEU A 327 -25.00 -12.50 -14.67
N GLU A 328 -26.28 -12.84 -14.81
CA GLU A 328 -27.29 -12.06 -15.54
C GLU A 328 -27.62 -10.72 -14.86
#